data_AF-A0A9P2TDB5-F1
#
_entry.id   AF-A0A9P2TDB5-F1
#
_cell.length_a   1.000
_cell.length_b   1.000
_cell.length_c   1.000
_cell.angle_alpha   90.00
_cell.angle_beta   90.00
_cell.angle_gamma   90.00
#
_symmetry.space_group_name_H-M   'P 1'
#
loop_
_entity.id
_entity.type
_entity.pdbx_description
1 polymer ?
#
loop_
_entity_poly.entity_id
_entity_poly.type
_entity_poly.pdbx_seq_one_letter_code
_entity_poly.pdbx_strand_id
1 'polypeptide(L)' 'MGVIRAEHVAELLRSTDAGTVLVVRGGAAEVVPPDRRDSQGYRGALEVVSRGELDEQAARQDPAALARGFDTAVAAMGG' A
#
# COMPACT_ATOMS: atom_id res chain seq x y z
N MET A 1 -15.20 1.20 7.48
CA MET A 1 -13.85 1.68 7.86
C MET A 1 -12.91 1.21 6.78
N GLY A 2 -12.17 2.13 6.14
CA GLY A 2 -11.24 1.76 5.10
C GLY A 2 -10.01 1.04 5.67
N VAL A 3 -9.59 -0.02 4.99
CA VAL A 3 -8.37 -0.78 5.25
C VAL A 3 -7.15 0.05 4.86
N ILE A 4 -7.27 0.84 3.79
CA ILE A 4 -6.20 1.72 3.30
C ILE A 4 -6.56 3.18 3.58
N ARG A 5 -5.57 3.95 4.04
CA ARG A 5 -5.72 5.34 4.48
C ARG A 5 -4.59 6.19 3.95
N ALA A 6 -4.83 7.50 3.91
CA ALA A 6 -3.84 8.47 3.44
C ALA A 6 -2.54 8.43 4.26
N GLU A 7 -2.62 8.07 5.55
CA GLU A 7 -1.46 7.87 6.42
C GLU A 7 -0.52 6.76 5.90
N HIS A 8 -1.06 5.62 5.43
CA HIS A 8 -0.25 4.54 4.86
C HIS A 8 0.39 4.93 3.52
N VAL A 9 -0.33 5.72 2.70
CA VAL A 9 0.20 6.25 1.44
C VAL A 9 1.33 7.26 1.72
N ALA A 10 1.14 8.15 2.69
CA ALA A 10 2.16 9.11 3.10
C ALA A 10 3.39 8.43 3.73
N GLU A 11 3.17 7.37 4.51
CA GLU A 11 4.24 6.55 5.08
C GLU A 11 5.04 5.84 3.99
N LEU A 12 4.37 5.25 3.00
CA LEU A 12 5.03 4.68 1.83
C LEU A 12 5.84 5.77 1.11
N LEU A 13 5.27 6.94 0.81
CA LEU A 13 5.98 8.05 0.15
C LEU A 13 7.20 8.57 0.93
N ARG A 14 7.17 8.50 2.27
CA ARG A 14 8.30 8.86 3.12
C ARG A 14 9.45 7.84 3.05
N SER A 15 9.18 6.61 2.63
CA SER A 15 10.22 5.62 2.42
C SER A 15 11.07 6.02 1.21
N THR A 16 12.39 6.04 1.40
CA THR A 16 13.38 6.25 0.34
C THR A 16 13.65 5.02 -0.51
N ASP A 17 13.18 3.85 -0.07
CA ASP A 17 13.40 2.59 -0.77
C ASP A 17 12.26 2.34 -1.77
N ALA A 18 12.60 2.36 -3.07
CA ALA A 18 11.67 2.13 -4.17
C ALA A 18 11.04 0.72 -4.17
N GLY A 19 11.67 -0.24 -3.50
CA GLY A 19 11.16 -1.59 -3.29
C GLY A 19 10.19 -1.73 -2.11
N THR A 20 9.94 -0.65 -1.35
CA THR A 20 8.91 -0.67 -0.29
C THR A 20 7.54 -0.84 -0.93
N VAL A 21 6.68 -1.69 -0.35
CA VAL A 21 5.35 -2.00 -0.87
C VAL A 21 4.28 -1.78 0.18
N LEU A 22 3.09 -1.34 -0.24
CA LEU A 22 1.89 -1.37 0.59
C LEU A 22 1.20 -2.71 0.41
N VAL A 23 1.04 -3.45 1.50
CA VAL A 23 0.37 -4.76 1.50
C VAL A 23 -0.85 -4.72 2.41
N VAL A 24 -1.84 -5.55 2.09
CA VAL A 24 -3.02 -5.78 2.95
C VAL A 24 -3.01 -7.21 3.45
N ARG A 25 -3.13 -7.38 4.76
CA ARG A 25 -3.18 -8.68 5.44
C ARG A 25 -4.24 -8.66 6.52
N GLY A 26 -5.17 -9.63 6.49
CA GLY A 26 -6.21 -9.77 7.52
C GLY A 26 -7.10 -8.54 7.70
N GLY A 27 -7.29 -7.73 6.66
CA GLY A 27 -8.06 -6.49 6.73
C GLY A 27 -7.32 -5.29 7.32
N ALA A 28 -5.99 -5.37 7.45
CA ALA A 28 -5.13 -4.24 7.81
C ALA A 28 -4.11 -3.96 6.69
N ALA A 29 -3.92 -2.68 6.36
CA ALA A 29 -2.86 -2.24 5.45
C ALA A 29 -1.57 -1.95 6.22
N GLU A 30 -0.43 -2.34 5.64
CA GLU A 30 0.88 -2.17 6.24
C GLU A 30 1.91 -1.83 5.15
N VAL A 31 2.86 -0.95 5.49
CA VAL A 31 3.98 -0.58 4.61
C VAL A 31 5.16 -1.48 4.93
N VAL A 32 5.62 -2.24 3.94
CA VAL A 32 6.62 -3.29 4.12
C VAL A 32 7.83 -3.02 3.23
N PRO A 33 9.03 -2.85 3.81
CA PRO A 33 10.27 -2.70 3.04
C PRO A 33 10.64 -4.02 2.33
N PRO A 34 11.43 -3.97 1.25
CA PRO A 34 11.75 -5.14 0.44
C PRO A 34 12.43 -6.25 1.27
N ASP A 35 13.29 -5.89 2.23
CA ASP A 35 13.95 -6.85 3.13
C ASP A 35 12.99 -7.66 4.01
N ARG A 36 11.80 -7.11 4.29
CA ARG A 36 10.75 -7.76 5.09
C ARG A 36 9.74 -8.50 4.21
N ARG A 37 9.63 -8.16 2.92
CA ARG A 37 8.65 -8.73 1.99
C ARG A 37 8.79 -10.26 1.85
N ASP A 38 10.02 -10.76 1.79
CA ASP A 38 10.30 -12.21 1.72
C ASP A 38 10.14 -12.95 3.06
N SER A 39 9.82 -12.23 4.13
CA SER A 39 9.59 -12.85 5.43
C SER A 39 8.30 -13.66 5.42
N GLN A 40 8.29 -14.82 6.08
CA GLN A 40 7.13 -15.74 6.11
C GLN A 40 5.83 -15.09 6.59
N GLY A 41 5.92 -13.98 7.34
CA GLY A 41 4.76 -13.22 7.80
C GLY A 41 3.92 -12.56 6.70
N TYR A 42 4.49 -12.32 5.52
CA TYR A 42 3.81 -11.66 4.39
C TYR A 42 3.51 -12.62 3.23
N ARG A 43 3.80 -13.92 3.38
CA ARG A 43 3.30 -14.95 2.45
C ARG A 43 1.76 -14.93 2.47
N GLY A 44 1.16 -14.56 1.35
CA GLY A 44 -0.29 -14.44 1.19
C GLY A 44 -0.87 -13.07 1.55
N ALA A 45 -0.02 -12.07 1.82
CA ALA A 45 -0.47 -10.68 1.84
C ALA A 45 -0.77 -10.22 0.41
N LEU A 46 -1.81 -9.40 0.26
CA LEU A 46 -2.16 -8.80 -1.03
C LEU A 46 -1.29 -7.57 -1.25
N GLU A 47 -0.45 -7.58 -2.28
CA GLU A 47 0.30 -6.39 -2.68
C GLU A 47 -0.62 -5.42 -3.42
N VAL A 48 -0.65 -4.18 -2.94
CA VAL A 48 -1.53 -3.14 -3.49
C VAL A 48 -0.76 -2.26 -4.45
N VAL A 49 0.39 -1.73 -4.01
CA VAL A 49 1.22 -0.81 -4.79
C VAL A 49 2.64 -0.74 -4.23
N SER A 50 3.63 -0.58 -5.09
CA SER A 50 5.03 -0.33 -4.71
C SER A 50 5.32 1.17 -4.56
N ARG A 51 6.42 1.52 -3.87
CA ARG A 51 6.86 2.91 -3.71
C ARG A 51 7.16 3.57 -5.05
N GLY A 52 7.76 2.85 -5.98
CA GLY A 52 8.07 3.33 -7.32
C GLY A 52 6.79 3.65 -8.10
N GLU A 53 5.83 2.72 -8.14
CA GLU A 53 4.54 2.95 -8.81
C GLU A 53 3.72 4.04 -8.13
N LEU A 54 3.79 4.11 -6.79
CA LEU A 54 3.11 5.16 -6.03
C LEU A 54 3.71 6.54 -6.34
N ASP A 55 5.01 6.65 -6.57
CA ASP A 55 5.64 7.93 -6.95
C ASP A 55 5.04 8.47 -8.27
N GLU A 56 4.93 7.59 -9.27
CA GLU A 56 4.36 7.94 -10.57
C GLU A 56 2.88 8.35 -10.47
N GLN A 57 2.12 7.68 -9.60
CA GLN A 57 0.71 8.01 -9.38
C GLN A 57 0.50 9.24 -8.49
N ALA A 58 1.31 9.42 -7.45
CA ALA A 58 1.27 10.57 -6.56
C ALA A 58 1.71 11.86 -7.26
N ALA A 59 2.57 11.77 -8.27
CA ALA A 59 2.87 12.90 -9.16
C ALA A 59 1.63 13.38 -9.94
N ARG A 60 0.61 12.54 -10.10
CA ARG A 60 -0.61 12.83 -10.88
C ARG A 60 -1.83 13.09 -10.00
N GLN A 61 -1.85 12.61 -8.76
CA GLN A 61 -3.03 12.62 -7.89
C GLN A 61 -2.69 12.85 -6.41
N ASP A 62 -3.64 13.43 -5.68
CA ASP A 62 -3.51 13.62 -4.24
C ASP A 62 -3.45 12.27 -3.48
N PRO A 63 -2.57 12.11 -2.48
CA PRO A 63 -2.42 10.86 -1.72
C PRO A 63 -3.71 10.41 -1.01
N ALA A 64 -4.61 11.31 -0.63
CA ALA A 64 -5.91 10.94 -0.07
C ALA A 64 -6.86 10.36 -1.12
N ALA A 65 -6.78 10.84 -2.37
CA ALA A 65 -7.54 10.28 -3.49
C ALA A 65 -7.04 8.87 -3.83
N LEU A 66 -5.72 8.68 -3.86
CA LEU A 66 -5.10 7.36 -4.07
C LEU A 66 -5.51 6.37 -2.98
N ALA A 67 -5.42 6.78 -1.70
CA ALA A 67 -5.83 5.93 -0.59
C ALA A 67 -7.29 5.46 -0.72
N ARG A 68 -8.23 6.35 -1.09
CA ARG A 68 -9.63 5.97 -1.33
C ARG A 68 -9.80 5.03 -2.50
N GLY A 69 -9.05 5.23 -3.58
CA GLY A 69 -9.06 4.35 -4.75
C GLY A 69 -8.61 2.94 -4.39
N PHE A 70 -7.47 2.82 -3.70
CA PHE A 70 -6.96 1.54 -3.22
C PHE A 70 -7.89 0.88 -2.22
N ASP A 71 -8.46 1.66 -1.28
CA ASP A 71 -9.43 1.15 -0.31
C ASP A 71 -10.67 0.53 -0.99
N THR A 72 -11.18 1.21 -2.02
CA THR A 72 -12.32 0.71 -2.81
C THR A 72 -11.96 -0.55 -3.58
N ALA A 73 -10.77 -0.60 -4.19
CA ALA A 73 -10.29 -1.78 -4.91
C ALA A 73 -10.09 -2.98 -3.99
N VAL A 74 -9.53 -2.77 -2.79
CA VAL A 74 -9.37 -3.82 -1.77
C VAL A 74 -10.73 -4.28 -1.24
N ALA A 75 -11.65 -3.36 -0.98
CA ALA A 75 -13.02 -3.71 -0.58
C ALA A 75 -13.75 -4.53 -1.64
N ALA A 76 -13.49 -4.29 -2.93
CA ALA A 76 -14.05 -5.07 -4.04
C ALA A 76 -13.43 -6.48 -4.16
N MET A 77 -12.18 -6.68 -3.69
CA MET A 77 -11.50 -7.99 -3.71
C MET A 77 -11.76 -8.84 -2.46
N GLY A 78 -12.11 -8.21 -1.33
CA GLY A 78 -12.41 -8.88 -0.05
C GLY A 78 -13.89 -9.18 0.21
N GLY A 79 -14.75 -9.04 -0.81
CA GLY A 79 -16.19 -9.29 -0.75
C GLY A 79 -16.57 -10.71 -1.15
#